data_AF-A0A9N9PAN8-F1
#
_entry.id   AF-A0A9N9PAN8-F1
#
_cell.length_a   1.000
_cell.length_b   1.000
_cell.length_c   1.000
_cell.angle_alpha   90.00
_cell.angle_beta   90.00
_cell.angle_gamma   90.00
#
_symmetry.space_group_name_H-M   'P 1'
#
loop_
_entity.id
_entity.type
_entity.pdbx_description
1 polymer ?
#
loop_
_entity_poly.entity_id
_entity_poly.type
_entity_poly.pdbx_seq_one_letter_code
_entity_poly.pdbx_strand_id
1 'polypeptide(L)'
;MRNTYMRDGTLQEINYSDGTPKGMYQVLEERVLTYSNLKKICLDYKKRAPQERDCCAIRILSLEPDFANQKSLLEEIVKEAGHKIIFYPKFHCELNYIESYWGAVKVNTCANYDYSFKSLKNIVLMALDSVPLIQIRKYSRRSLRYISAYRLGLSVKQAAFAVKKYKSHRRIPNNILEDLNIE
;
A
#
# COMPACT_ATOMS: atom_id res chain seq x y z
N MET A 1 4.56 7.24 20.78
CA MET A 1 4.01 7.93 19.58
C MET A 1 4.63 9.32 19.51
N ARG A 2 4.69 9.95 18.33
CA ARG A 2 5.21 11.32 18.23
C ARG A 2 4.17 12.32 18.72
N ASN A 3 4.63 13.50 19.13
CA ASN A 3 3.75 14.60 19.46
C ASN A 3 2.93 15.02 18.25
N THR A 4 1.76 15.55 18.54
CA THR A 4 0.75 15.95 17.56
C THR A 4 0.44 17.43 17.71
N TYR A 5 -0.35 18.00 16.82
CA TYR A 5 -0.75 19.40 16.89
C TYR A 5 -2.27 19.49 16.94
N MET A 6 -2.79 20.30 17.85
CA MET A 6 -4.20 20.64 17.89
C MET A 6 -4.56 21.60 16.74
N ARG A 7 -5.86 21.84 16.56
CA ARG A 7 -6.37 22.69 15.47
C ARG A 7 -5.97 24.15 15.57
N ASP A 8 -5.69 24.62 16.79
CA ASP A 8 -5.17 25.94 17.09
C ASP A 8 -3.64 26.04 16.92
N GLY A 9 -2.98 24.94 16.52
CA GLY A 9 -1.53 24.86 16.34
C GLY A 9 -0.76 24.55 17.63
N THR A 10 -1.43 24.38 18.76
CA THR A 10 -0.76 24.02 20.02
C THR A 10 -0.21 22.59 19.96
N LEU A 11 0.97 22.39 20.57
CA LEU A 11 1.60 21.09 20.65
C LEU A 11 0.83 20.21 21.66
N GLN A 12 0.40 19.04 21.20
CA GLN A 12 -0.15 18.00 22.05
C GLN A 12 0.87 16.87 22.20
N GLU A 13 1.42 16.74 23.40
CA GLU A 13 2.29 15.62 23.76
C GLU A 13 1.49 14.33 23.87
N ILE A 14 1.95 13.27 23.20
CA ILE A 14 1.27 11.96 23.23
C ILE A 14 1.78 11.06 24.35
N ASN A 15 2.89 11.41 25.00
CA ASN A 15 3.37 10.70 26.18
C ASN A 15 3.28 11.63 27.40
N TYR A 16 3.14 11.06 28.59
CA TYR A 16 3.31 11.79 29.85
C TYR A 16 4.80 12.07 30.09
N SER A 17 5.10 12.87 31.13
CA SER A 17 6.48 13.23 31.50
C SER A 17 7.36 12.05 31.90
N ASP A 18 6.75 10.94 32.32
CA ASP A 18 7.42 9.66 32.63
C ASP A 18 7.71 8.80 31.38
N GLY A 19 7.29 9.25 30.19
CA GLY A 19 7.41 8.53 28.93
C GLY A 19 6.26 7.56 28.62
N THR A 20 5.30 7.40 29.53
CA THR A 20 4.14 6.52 29.33
C THR A 20 3.21 7.10 28.24
N PRO A 21 2.75 6.32 27.24
CA PRO A 21 1.87 6.84 26.21
C PRO A 21 0.47 7.14 26.75
N LYS A 22 -0.08 8.30 26.39
CA LYS A 22 -1.44 8.69 26.70
C LYS A 22 -2.44 7.78 25.99
N GLY A 23 -3.51 7.46 26.71
CA GLY A 23 -4.65 6.73 26.14
C GLY A 23 -5.40 7.57 25.12
N MET A 24 -6.06 6.91 24.16
CA MET A 24 -6.84 7.61 23.13
C MET A 24 -7.94 8.53 23.69
N TYR A 25 -8.59 8.13 24.79
CA TYR A 25 -9.62 8.95 25.43
C TYR A 25 -9.03 10.21 26.05
N GLN A 26 -7.85 10.13 26.66
CA GLN A 26 -7.11 11.29 27.17
C GLN A 26 -6.79 12.26 26.03
N VAL A 27 -6.30 11.74 24.90
CA VAL A 27 -5.98 12.54 23.71
C VAL A 27 -7.22 13.24 23.15
N LEU A 28 -8.39 12.59 23.20
CA LEU A 28 -9.67 13.18 22.78
C LEU A 28 -10.19 14.24 23.76
N GLU A 29 -10.05 14.00 25.06
CA GLU A 29 -10.45 14.93 26.11
C GLU A 29 -9.65 16.24 26.04
N GLU A 30 -8.33 16.13 25.87
CA GLU A 30 -7.43 17.28 25.64
C GLU A 30 -7.82 18.09 24.39
N ARG A 31 -8.45 17.46 23.40
CA ARG A 31 -8.94 18.10 22.17
C ARG A 31 -10.37 18.62 22.27
N VAL A 32 -11.01 18.51 23.44
CA VAL A 32 -12.42 18.86 23.65
C VAL A 32 -13.35 18.08 22.68
N LEU A 33 -12.95 16.84 22.34
CA LEU A 33 -13.71 15.90 21.51
C LEU A 33 -14.32 14.81 22.39
N THR A 34 -15.04 15.21 23.43
CA THR A 34 -15.66 14.30 24.39
C THR A 34 -17.03 13.82 23.88
N TYR A 35 -17.20 12.50 23.80
CA TYR A 35 -18.43 11.84 23.39
C TYR A 35 -18.88 10.87 24.48
N SER A 36 -20.18 10.84 24.79
CA SER A 36 -20.73 9.89 25.76
C SER A 36 -20.74 8.46 25.19
N ASN A 37 -20.36 7.48 26.01
CA ASN A 37 -20.37 6.05 25.67
C ASN A 37 -19.60 5.64 24.41
N LEU A 38 -18.52 6.38 24.10
CA LEU A 38 -17.71 6.12 22.91
C LEU A 38 -16.89 4.83 23.08
N LYS A 39 -17.05 3.88 22.16
CA LYS A 39 -16.19 2.69 22.09
C LYS A 39 -14.83 3.07 21.46
N LYS A 40 -13.75 2.39 21.86
CA LYS A 40 -12.42 2.54 21.25
C LYS A 40 -12.49 2.26 19.74
N ILE A 41 -13.09 1.14 19.38
CA ILE A 41 -13.39 0.70 18.01
C ILE A 41 -14.81 0.12 18.04
N CYS A 42 -15.69 0.58 17.16
CA CYS A 42 -17.03 0.00 17.00
C CYS A 42 -16.99 -1.22 16.05
N LEU A 43 -17.94 -2.14 16.19
CA LEU A 43 -18.04 -3.33 15.34
C LEU A 43 -18.24 -2.98 13.87
N ASP A 44 -18.94 -1.88 13.60
CA ASP A 44 -19.25 -1.42 12.25
C ASP A 44 -18.20 -0.45 11.67
N TYR A 45 -17.03 -0.33 12.29
CA TYR A 45 -15.96 0.59 11.84
C TYR A 45 -15.62 0.44 10.35
N LYS A 46 -15.64 -0.80 9.84
CA LYS A 46 -15.38 -1.11 8.42
C LYS A 46 -16.60 -0.97 7.51
N LYS A 47 -17.82 -0.94 8.06
CA LYS A 47 -19.07 -0.83 7.29
C LYS A 47 -19.47 0.63 7.08
N ARG A 48 -19.15 1.49 8.05
CA ARG A 48 -19.45 2.92 7.99
C ARG A 48 -18.54 3.65 7.00
N ALA A 49 -19.11 4.60 6.28
CA ALA A 49 -18.37 5.40 5.32
C ALA A 49 -17.22 6.14 6.02
N PRO A 50 -16.00 6.23 5.46
CA PRO A 50 -14.82 6.81 6.14
C PRO A 50 -15.02 8.21 6.73
N GLN A 51 -15.89 9.01 6.13
CA GLN A 51 -16.24 10.37 6.53
C GLN A 51 -17.19 10.45 7.74
N GLU A 52 -17.85 9.36 8.13
CA GLU A 52 -18.68 9.33 9.33
C GLU A 52 -17.80 9.44 10.57
N ARG A 53 -17.93 10.53 11.31
CA ARG A 53 -16.97 10.92 12.36
C ARG A 53 -17.29 10.32 13.73
N ASP A 54 -18.54 10.04 14.03
CA ASP A 54 -19.10 9.83 15.37
C ASP A 54 -19.15 8.37 15.86
N CYS A 55 -18.49 7.43 15.17
CA CYS A 55 -18.71 6.01 15.45
C CYS A 55 -17.80 5.41 16.54
N CYS A 56 -16.56 5.86 16.68
CA CYS A 56 -15.61 5.36 17.68
C CYS A 56 -14.39 6.29 17.84
N ALA A 57 -13.63 6.13 18.92
CA ALA A 57 -12.45 6.96 19.20
C ALA A 57 -11.40 6.90 18.07
N ILE A 58 -11.15 5.71 17.50
CA ILE A 58 -10.20 5.59 16.37
C ILE A 58 -10.67 6.44 15.19
N ARG A 59 -11.96 6.40 14.87
CA ARG A 59 -12.49 7.12 13.71
C ARG A 59 -12.34 8.62 13.87
N ILE A 60 -12.71 9.15 15.04
CA ILE A 60 -12.60 10.58 15.33
C ILE A 60 -11.16 11.03 15.18
N LEU A 61 -10.21 10.35 15.84
CA LEU A 61 -8.79 10.70 15.75
C LEU A 61 -8.25 10.54 14.32
N SER A 62 -8.64 9.50 13.59
CA SER A 62 -8.18 9.29 12.20
C SER A 62 -8.61 10.38 11.23
N LEU A 63 -9.67 11.12 11.55
CA LEU A 63 -10.18 12.23 10.76
C LEU A 63 -9.61 13.59 11.21
N GLU A 64 -8.89 13.65 12.32
CA GLU A 64 -8.19 14.88 12.69
C GLU A 64 -7.03 15.13 11.70
N PRO A 65 -6.85 16.40 11.24
CA PRO A 65 -5.94 16.69 10.13
C PRO A 65 -4.48 16.29 10.38
N ASP A 66 -4.00 16.41 11.60
CA ASP A 66 -2.64 16.07 12.00
C ASP A 66 -2.40 14.56 11.98
N PHE A 67 -3.36 13.75 12.43
CA PHE A 67 -3.31 12.29 12.33
C PHE A 67 -3.49 11.81 10.88
N ALA A 68 -4.41 12.40 10.13
CA ALA A 68 -4.69 12.04 8.74
C ALA A 68 -3.48 12.34 7.83
N ASN A 69 -2.78 13.44 8.08
CA ASN A 69 -1.61 13.86 7.31
C ASN A 69 -0.27 13.41 7.92
N GLN A 70 -0.30 12.66 9.02
CA GLN A 70 0.92 12.18 9.66
C GLN A 70 1.67 11.22 8.71
N LYS A 71 2.88 11.61 8.33
CA LYS A 71 3.76 10.75 7.54
C LYS A 71 4.29 9.62 8.41
N SER A 72 4.42 8.44 7.81
CA SER A 72 5.05 7.31 8.49
C SER A 72 6.54 7.58 8.71
N LEU A 73 7.13 6.96 9.74
CA LEU A 73 8.58 7.06 10.00
C LEU A 73 9.41 6.61 8.79
N LEU A 74 9.00 5.53 8.15
CA LEU A 74 9.67 5.06 6.93
C LEU A 74 9.57 6.08 5.80
N GLU A 75 8.43 6.77 5.67
CA GLU A 75 8.26 7.78 4.64
C GLU A 75 9.20 8.98 4.82
N GLU A 76 9.37 9.43 6.07
CA GLU A 76 10.29 10.51 6.39
C GLU A 76 11.74 10.11 6.15
N ILE A 77 12.20 8.98 6.71
CA ILE A 77 13.57 8.49 6.56
C ILE A 77 13.94 8.38 5.07
N VAL A 78 13.06 7.80 4.26
CA VAL A 78 13.32 7.60 2.83
C VAL A 78 13.33 8.93 2.07
N LYS A 79 12.45 9.88 2.43
CA LYS A 79 12.43 11.22 1.81
C LYS A 79 13.62 12.08 2.22
N GLU A 80 14.05 12.02 3.48
CA GLU A 80 15.24 12.70 3.99
C GLU A 80 16.52 12.20 3.31
N ALA A 81 16.58 10.91 2.99
CA ALA A 81 17.64 10.34 2.16
C ALA A 81 17.58 10.74 0.66
N GLY A 82 16.61 11.58 0.26
CA GLY A 82 16.44 12.05 -1.12
C GLY A 82 15.76 11.05 -2.06
N HIS A 83 15.20 9.96 -1.54
CA HIS A 83 14.52 8.95 -2.34
C HIS A 83 13.03 9.26 -2.54
N LYS A 84 12.48 8.74 -3.64
CA LYS A 84 11.05 8.81 -3.95
C LYS A 84 10.36 7.52 -3.54
N ILE A 85 9.17 7.64 -2.96
CA ILE A 85 8.35 6.50 -2.54
C ILE A 85 7.18 6.36 -3.49
N ILE A 86 6.91 5.12 -3.89
CA ILE A 86 5.74 4.74 -4.68
C ILE A 86 4.88 3.85 -3.80
N PHE A 87 3.68 4.31 -3.47
CA PHE A 87 2.69 3.52 -2.72
C PHE A 87 1.83 2.71 -3.69
N TYR A 88 1.75 1.40 -3.44
CA TYR A 88 0.88 0.52 -4.20
C TYR A 88 -0.44 0.27 -3.45
N PRO A 89 -1.58 0.21 -4.16
CA PRO A 89 -2.84 -0.27 -3.60
C PRO A 89 -2.67 -1.67 -2.98
N LYS A 90 -3.40 -1.94 -1.89
CA LYS A 90 -3.41 -3.27 -1.26
C LYS A 90 -4.05 -4.29 -2.20
N PHE A 91 -3.55 -5.52 -2.20
CA PHE A 91 -4.07 -6.65 -2.99
C PHE A 91 -3.96 -6.51 -4.52
N HIS A 92 -3.07 -5.64 -5.00
CA HIS A 92 -2.81 -5.44 -6.44
C HIS A 92 -1.34 -5.76 -6.78
N CYS A 93 -0.95 -7.03 -6.60
CA CYS A 93 0.44 -7.47 -6.80
C CYS A 93 0.93 -7.30 -8.25
N GLU A 94 0.03 -7.29 -9.23
CA GLU A 94 0.32 -7.05 -10.64
C GLU A 94 0.89 -5.65 -10.93
N LEU A 95 0.69 -4.70 -10.03
CA LEU A 95 1.24 -3.34 -10.12
C LEU A 95 2.70 -3.27 -9.70
N ASN A 96 3.18 -4.25 -8.93
CA ASN A 96 4.55 -4.30 -8.45
C ASN A 96 5.36 -5.31 -9.27
N TYR A 97 6.22 -4.81 -10.16
CA TYR A 97 6.98 -5.67 -11.06
C TYR A 97 8.00 -6.56 -10.34
N ILE A 98 8.36 -6.25 -9.09
CA ILE A 98 9.27 -7.07 -8.29
C ILE A 98 8.67 -8.47 -8.03
N GLU A 99 7.34 -8.60 -7.99
CA GLU A 99 6.65 -9.88 -7.82
C GLU A 99 6.95 -10.82 -9.01
N SER A 100 6.96 -10.26 -10.23
CA SER A 100 7.33 -11.04 -11.43
C SER A 100 8.82 -11.39 -11.47
N TYR A 101 9.68 -10.50 -10.95
CA TYR A 101 11.11 -10.76 -10.80
C TYR A 101 11.34 -11.92 -9.82
N TRP A 102 10.77 -11.87 -8.62
CA TRP A 102 10.84 -12.94 -7.64
C TRP A 102 10.23 -14.24 -8.14
N GLY A 103 9.17 -14.18 -8.95
CA GLY A 103 8.62 -15.35 -9.63
C GLY A 103 9.65 -16.04 -10.53
N ALA A 104 10.42 -15.29 -11.32
CA ALA A 104 11.48 -15.84 -12.16
C ALA A 104 12.64 -16.40 -11.35
N VAL A 105 13.08 -15.67 -10.32
CA VAL A 105 14.11 -16.13 -9.38
C VAL A 105 13.70 -17.44 -8.74
N LYS A 106 12.46 -17.54 -8.25
CA LYS A 106 11.92 -18.76 -7.65
C LYS A 106 11.95 -19.94 -8.62
N VAL A 107 11.54 -19.75 -9.87
CA VAL A 107 11.58 -20.82 -10.89
C VAL A 107 13.01 -21.32 -11.09
N ASN A 108 13.98 -20.41 -11.21
CA ASN A 108 15.39 -20.78 -11.34
C ASN A 108 15.91 -21.49 -10.09
N THR A 109 15.64 -20.95 -8.90
CA THR A 109 16.02 -21.58 -7.63
C THR A 109 15.46 -22.99 -7.55
N CYS A 110 14.16 -23.19 -7.80
CA CYS A 110 13.54 -24.51 -7.73
C CYS A 110 14.10 -25.50 -8.75
N ALA A 111 14.50 -25.04 -9.93
CA ALA A 111 15.09 -25.91 -10.95
C ALA A 111 16.49 -26.41 -10.57
N ASN A 112 17.23 -25.65 -9.75
CA ASN A 112 18.61 -25.95 -9.36
C ASN A 112 18.75 -26.39 -7.90
N TYR A 113 17.64 -26.47 -7.16
CA TYR A 113 17.65 -26.75 -5.72
C TYR A 113 17.83 -28.23 -5.40
N ASP A 114 18.80 -28.53 -4.55
CA ASP A 114 19.19 -29.88 -4.10
C ASP A 114 18.60 -30.24 -2.72
N TYR A 115 17.58 -29.51 -2.25
CA TYR A 115 16.96 -29.69 -0.93
C TYR A 115 17.85 -29.39 0.28
N SER A 116 19.04 -28.79 0.08
CA SER A 116 19.93 -28.35 1.16
C SER A 116 19.87 -26.86 1.42
N PHE A 117 19.65 -26.45 2.68
CA PHE A 117 19.64 -25.03 3.05
C PHE A 117 20.96 -24.30 2.75
N LYS A 118 22.10 -24.99 2.88
CA LYS A 118 23.41 -24.41 2.55
C LYS A 118 23.50 -24.07 1.06
N SER A 119 23.02 -24.98 0.21
CA SER A 119 22.96 -24.82 -1.23
C SER A 119 21.96 -23.72 -1.63
N LEU A 120 20.80 -23.69 -0.97
CA LEU A 120 19.76 -22.69 -1.21
C LEU A 120 20.30 -21.26 -1.13
N LYS A 121 21.12 -20.96 -0.12
CA LYS A 121 21.73 -19.63 0.03
C LYS A 121 22.52 -19.22 -1.20
N ASN A 122 23.32 -20.13 -1.75
CA ASN A 122 24.14 -19.85 -2.93
C ASN A 122 23.28 -19.78 -4.19
N ILE A 123 22.34 -20.72 -4.36
CA ILE A 123 21.47 -20.80 -5.52
C ILE A 123 20.57 -19.57 -5.63
N VAL A 124 20.04 -19.05 -4.51
CA VAL A 124 19.22 -17.83 -4.54
C VAL A 124 20.01 -16.65 -5.07
N LEU A 125 21.27 -16.48 -4.66
CA LEU A 125 22.14 -15.42 -5.18
C LEU A 125 22.37 -15.58 -6.69
N MET A 126 22.72 -16.79 -7.14
CA MET A 126 22.89 -17.07 -8.57
C MET A 126 21.59 -16.85 -9.37
N ALA A 127 20.44 -17.22 -8.80
CA ALA A 127 19.14 -17.05 -9.42
C ALA A 127 18.75 -15.57 -9.53
N LEU A 128 19.11 -14.73 -8.54
CA LEU A 128 18.94 -13.28 -8.61
C LEU A 128 19.72 -12.69 -9.79
N ASP A 129 21.00 -13.05 -9.92
CA ASP A 129 21.88 -12.57 -11.01
C ASP A 129 21.50 -13.13 -12.39
N SER A 130 20.78 -14.27 -12.42
CA SER A 130 20.38 -14.92 -13.67
C SER A 130 19.29 -14.16 -14.45
N VAL A 131 18.55 -13.25 -13.82
CA VAL A 131 17.42 -12.57 -14.47
C VAL A 131 17.93 -11.39 -15.28
N PRO A 132 17.88 -11.45 -16.63
CA PRO A 132 18.49 -10.41 -17.45
C PRO A 132 17.71 -9.10 -17.37
N LEU A 133 18.42 -7.97 -17.46
CA LEU A 133 17.82 -6.62 -17.38
C LEU A 133 16.67 -6.41 -18.37
N ILE A 134 16.74 -7.02 -19.56
CA ILE A 134 15.67 -6.95 -20.56
C ILE A 134 14.36 -7.56 -20.05
N GLN A 135 14.43 -8.62 -19.25
CA GLN A 135 13.29 -9.29 -18.66
C GLN A 135 12.70 -8.47 -17.51
N ILE A 136 13.54 -7.87 -16.67
CA ILE A 136 13.12 -6.91 -15.64
C ILE A 136 12.35 -5.73 -16.27
N ARG A 137 12.88 -5.16 -17.36
CA ARG A 137 12.21 -4.10 -18.13
C ARG A 137 10.88 -4.56 -18.72
N LYS A 138 10.74 -5.82 -19.13
CA LYS A 138 9.46 -6.39 -19.59
C LYS A 138 8.45 -6.49 -18.45
N TYR A 139 8.87 -6.85 -17.24
CA TYR A 139 8.00 -6.88 -16.05
C TYR A 139 7.50 -5.48 -15.68
N SER A 140 8.40 -4.50 -15.60
CA SER A 140 8.02 -3.10 -15.33
C SER A 140 6.98 -2.59 -16.34
N ARG A 141 7.20 -2.82 -17.64
CA ARG A 141 6.22 -2.46 -18.69
C ARG A 141 4.89 -3.20 -18.55
N ARG A 142 4.88 -4.45 -18.05
CA ARG A 142 3.64 -5.19 -17.78
C ARG A 142 2.85 -4.54 -16.66
N SER A 143 3.49 -4.19 -15.55
CA SER A 143 2.85 -3.49 -14.44
C SER A 143 2.30 -2.12 -14.84
N LEU A 144 3.03 -1.36 -15.67
CA LEU A 144 2.53 -0.10 -16.24
C LEU A 144 1.27 -0.28 -17.10
N ARG A 145 1.13 -1.40 -17.81
CA ARG A 145 -0.10 -1.70 -18.57
C ARG A 145 -1.28 -2.00 -17.63
N TYR A 146 -1.06 -2.70 -16.53
CA TYR A 146 -2.11 -2.88 -15.51
C TYR A 146 -2.50 -1.54 -14.89
N ILE A 147 -1.54 -0.66 -14.57
CA ILE A 147 -1.83 0.70 -14.10
C ILE A 147 -2.71 1.45 -15.12
N SER A 148 -2.38 1.36 -16.42
CA SER A 148 -3.19 1.97 -17.47
C SER A 148 -4.60 1.37 -17.54
N ALA A 149 -4.75 0.05 -17.40
CA ALA A 149 -6.03 -0.64 -17.40
C ALA A 149 -6.93 -0.16 -16.24
N TYR A 150 -6.37 -0.06 -15.03
CA TYR A 150 -7.13 0.40 -13.86
C TYR A 150 -7.49 1.88 -13.93
N ARG A 151 -6.64 2.72 -14.54
CA ARG A 151 -6.98 4.13 -14.82
C ARG A 151 -8.17 4.27 -15.77
N LEU A 152 -8.40 3.29 -16.64
CA LEU A 152 -9.58 3.20 -17.49
C LEU A 152 -10.79 2.58 -16.78
N GLY A 153 -10.72 2.29 -15.48
CA GLY A 153 -11.84 1.75 -14.70
C GLY A 153 -12.06 0.23 -14.85
N LEU A 154 -11.13 -0.51 -15.47
CA LEU A 154 -11.27 -1.96 -15.62
C LEU A 154 -11.19 -2.69 -14.27
N SER A 155 -12.04 -3.69 -14.06
CA SER A 155 -11.90 -4.64 -12.95
C SER A 155 -10.65 -5.52 -13.10
N VAL A 156 -10.26 -6.24 -12.05
CA VAL A 156 -9.09 -7.14 -12.07
C VAL A 156 -9.16 -8.17 -13.20
N LYS A 157 -10.33 -8.79 -13.42
CA LYS A 157 -10.54 -9.78 -14.49
C LYS A 157 -10.44 -9.14 -15.88
N GLN A 158 -11.09 -8.00 -16.07
CA GLN A 158 -11.05 -7.25 -17.33
C GLN A 158 -9.64 -6.73 -17.64
N ALA A 159 -8.91 -6.23 -16.64
CA ALA A 159 -7.54 -5.77 -16.79
C ALA A 159 -6.60 -6.91 -17.20
N ALA A 160 -6.73 -8.09 -16.58
CA ALA A 160 -5.96 -9.26 -16.97
C ALA A 160 -6.24 -9.69 -18.41
N PHE A 161 -7.52 -9.67 -18.82
CA PHE A 161 -7.92 -9.95 -20.20
C PHE A 161 -7.37 -8.92 -21.18
N ALA A 162 -7.55 -7.62 -20.91
CA ALA A 162 -7.09 -6.54 -21.78
C ALA A 162 -5.57 -6.53 -21.94
N VAL A 163 -4.81 -6.71 -20.85
CA VAL A 163 -3.34 -6.78 -20.89
C VAL A 163 -2.86 -7.97 -21.73
N LYS A 164 -3.62 -9.07 -21.74
CA LYS A 164 -3.33 -10.25 -22.58
C LYS A 164 -3.70 -10.01 -24.04
N LYS A 165 -4.89 -9.48 -24.32
CA LYS A 165 -5.43 -9.20 -25.67
C LYS A 165 -4.55 -8.19 -26.42
N TYR A 166 -4.17 -7.09 -25.77
CA TYR A 166 -3.42 -5.99 -26.39
C TYR A 166 -1.89 -6.07 -26.20
N LYS A 167 -1.35 -7.28 -25.97
CA LYS A 167 0.09 -7.49 -25.76
C LYS A 167 0.94 -7.02 -26.95
N SER A 168 0.47 -7.24 -28.18
CA SER A 168 1.14 -6.85 -29.43
C SER A 168 1.13 -5.34 -29.66
N HIS A 169 -0.02 -4.69 -29.43
CA HIS A 169 -0.23 -3.24 -29.63
C HIS A 169 0.49 -2.37 -28.59
N ARG A 170 1.01 -2.98 -27.51
CA ARG A 170 1.74 -2.31 -26.40
C ARG A 170 0.94 -1.22 -25.67
N ARG A 171 -0.32 -1.00 -26.02
CA ARG A 171 -1.24 -0.03 -25.42
C ARG A 171 -2.66 -0.62 -25.39
N ILE A 172 -3.40 -0.27 -24.35
CA ILE A 172 -4.83 -0.60 -24.22
C ILE A 172 -5.62 0.59 -24.79
N PRO A 173 -6.56 0.38 -25.73
CA PRO A 173 -7.38 1.44 -26.28
C PRO A 173 -8.25 2.09 -25.20
N ASN A 174 -8.53 3.40 -25.33
CA ASN A 174 -9.31 4.12 -24.33
C ASN A 174 -10.77 3.64 -24.28
N ASN A 175 -11.32 3.19 -25.41
CA ASN A 175 -12.70 2.70 -25.54
C ASN A 175 -12.87 1.22 -25.15
N ILE A 176 -11.87 0.62 -24.48
CA ILE A 176 -11.90 -0.79 -24.06
C ILE A 176 -13.14 -1.13 -23.22
N LEU A 177 -13.69 -0.17 -22.46
CA LEU A 177 -14.92 -0.39 -21.69
C LEU A 177 -16.12 -0.65 -22.60
N GLU A 178 -16.21 0.02 -23.75
CA GLU A 178 -17.26 -0.20 -24.74
C GLU A 178 -17.11 -1.59 -25.36
N ASP A 179 -15.88 -2.01 -25.66
CA ASP A 179 -15.58 -3.35 -26.20
C ASP A 179 -15.85 -4.51 -25.23
N LEU A 180 -15.79 -4.24 -23.91
CA LEU A 180 -15.92 -5.24 -22.85
C LEU A 180 -17.32 -5.26 -22.20
N ASN A 181 -18.15 -4.25 -22.47
CA ASN A 181 -19.57 -4.20 -22.09
C ASN A 181 -20.49 -4.82 -23.16
N ILE A 182 -19.92 -5.48 -24.17
CA ILE A 182 -20.68 -6.31 -25.12
C ILE A 182 -20.76 -7.73 -24.52
N GLU A 183 -21.58 -7.87 -23.48
CA GLU A 183 -22.18 -9.12 -23.00
C GLU A 183 -23.41 -8.81 -22.15
#